data_AF-U5CTR2-F1
#
_entry.id   AF-U5CTR2-F1
#
_cell.length_a   1.000
_cell.length_b   1.000
_cell.length_c   1.000
_cell.angle_alpha   90.00
_cell.angle_beta   90.00
_cell.angle_gamma   90.00
#
_symmetry.space_group_name_H-M   'P 1'
#
loop_
_entity.id
_entity.type
_entity.pdbx_description
1 polymer ?
#
loop_
_entity_poly.entity_id
_entity_poly.type
_entity_poly.pdbx_seq_one_letter_code
_entity_poly.pdbx_strand_id
1 'polypeptide(L)' 'MNGVFFDKIVGALDREIKWAFKTRAQAESQSAANYWSRYYSGLKRALELLLKAKSSLN' A
#
# COMPACT_ATOMS: atom_id res chain seq x y z
N MET A 1 7.33 -18.87 -1.60
CA MET A 1 6.32 -18.17 -0.79
C MET A 1 4.98 -18.84 -1.06
N ASN A 2 4.30 -19.41 -0.06
CA ASN A 2 3.01 -20.09 -0.29
C ASN A 2 1.97 -19.05 -0.78
N GLY A 3 1.15 -19.39 -1.78
CA GLY A 3 0.15 -18.48 -2.37
C GLY A 3 -0.75 -17.83 -1.32
N VAL A 4 -1.17 -18.59 -0.31
CA VAL A 4 -1.97 -18.10 0.82
C VAL A 4 -1.28 -17.00 1.64
N PHE A 5 0.04 -17.11 1.84
CA PHE A 5 0.81 -16.10 2.58
C PHE A 5 0.97 -14.82 1.77
N PHE A 6 1.16 -14.94 0.45
CA PHE A 6 1.21 -13.79 -0.46
C PHE A 6 -0.11 -13.03 -0.49
N ASP A 7 -1.23 -13.74 -0.60
CA ASP A 7 -2.55 -13.11 -0.67
C ASP A 7 -2.90 -12.40 0.66
N LYS A 8 -2.47 -12.93 1.81
CA LYS A 8 -2.57 -12.24 3.10
C LYS A 8 -1.77 -10.92 3.13
N ILE A 9 -0.54 -10.92 2.60
CA ILE A 9 0.29 -9.71 2.54
C ILE A 9 -0.34 -8.66 1.61
N VAL A 10 -0.80 -9.07 0.42
CA VAL A 10 -1.49 -8.16 -0.50
C VAL A 10 -2.75 -7.60 0.13
N GLY A 11 -3.55 -8.42 0.81
CA GLY A 11 -4.75 -7.96 1.51
C GLY A 11 -4.46 -7.01 2.67
N ALA A 12 -3.35 -7.19 3.39
CA ALA A 12 -2.92 -6.24 4.42
C ALA A 12 -2.48 -4.90 3.80
N LEU A 13 -1.67 -4.94 2.74
CA LEU A 13 -1.23 -3.75 2.01
C LEU A 13 -2.40 -2.96 1.42
N ASP A 14 -3.36 -3.63 0.79
CA ASP A 14 -4.55 -2.97 0.22
C ASP A 14 -5.37 -2.24 1.30
N ARG A 15 -5.52 -2.83 2.49
CA ARG A 15 -6.19 -2.17 3.62
C ARG A 15 -5.43 -0.93 4.10
N GLU A 16 -4.10 -1.02 4.23
CA GLU A 16 -3.26 0.11 4.61
C GLU A 16 -3.29 1.24 3.57
N ILE A 17 -3.26 0.91 2.28
CA ILE A 17 -3.39 1.88 1.19
C ILE A 17 -4.72 2.63 1.29
N LYS A 18 -5.83 1.91 1.51
CA LYS A 18 -7.17 2.50 1.68
C LYS A 18 -7.23 3.37 2.92
N TRP A 19 -6.61 2.95 4.02
CA TRP A 19 -6.56 3.73 5.25
C TRP A 19 -5.76 5.03 5.05
N ALA A 20 -4.52 4.93 4.54
CA ALA A 20 -3.67 6.09 4.25
C ALA A 20 -4.36 7.12 3.32
N PHE A 21 -5.10 6.65 2.32
CA PHE A 21 -5.87 7.51 1.43
C PHE A 21 -6.99 8.26 2.17
N LYS A 22 -7.75 7.57 3.03
CA LYS A 22 -8.79 8.20 3.85
C LYS A 22 -8.21 9.20 4.84
N THR A 23 -7.13 8.84 5.53
CA THR A 23 -6.47 9.72 6.51
C THR A 23 -5.87 10.95 5.84
N ARG A 24 -5.34 10.82 4.61
CA ARG A 24 -4.92 11.97 3.80
C ARG A 24 -6.07 12.94 3.55
N ALA A 25 -7.24 12.43 3.18
CA ALA A 25 -8.41 13.25 2.88
C ALA A 25 -8.96 13.98 4.12
N GLN A 26 -8.73 13.44 5.31
CA GLN A 26 -9.13 14.01 6.59
C GLN A 26 -8.04 14.87 7.24
N ALA A 27 -6.88 15.05 6.59
CA ALA A 27 -5.76 15.76 7.17
C ALA A 27 -6.06 17.26 7.33
N GLU A 28 -5.95 17.76 8.56
CA GLU A 28 -6.23 19.17 8.89
C GLU A 28 -5.09 20.14 8.52
N SER A 29 -3.93 19.61 8.08
CA SER A 29 -2.80 20.43 7.66
C SER A 29 -2.17 19.92 6.36
N GLN A 30 -1.58 20.85 5.61
CA GLN A 30 -0.84 20.50 4.39
C GLN A 30 0.34 19.56 4.69
N SER A 31 1.00 19.71 5.85
CA SER A 31 2.08 18.83 6.28
C SER A 31 1.59 17.39 6.46
N ALA A 32 0.47 17.21 7.18
CA ALA A 32 -0.14 15.89 7.34
C ALA A 32 -0.62 15.31 6.01
N ALA A 33 -1.27 16.10 5.15
CA ALA A 33 -1.67 15.67 3.82
C ALA A 33 -0.47 15.22 2.96
N ASN A 34 0.65 15.95 3.04
CA ASN A 34 1.90 15.61 2.34
C ASN A 34 2.53 14.31 2.88
N TYR A 35 2.55 14.13 4.20
CA TYR A 35 3.00 12.88 4.83
C TYR A 35 2.20 11.69 4.31
N TRP A 36 0.86 11.75 4.41
CA TRP A 36 0.00 10.66 3.96
C TRP A 36 0.08 10.43 2.45
N SER A 37 0.32 11.48 1.65
CA SER A 37 0.57 11.34 0.21
C SER A 37 1.84 10.52 -0.07
N ARG A 38 2.92 10.79 0.64
CA ARG A 38 4.19 10.04 0.49
C ARG A 38 4.04 8.61 0.97
N TYR A 39 3.38 8.42 2.11
CA TYR A 39 3.11 7.10 2.69
C TYR A 39 2.29 6.24 1.74
N TYR A 40 1.15 6.77 1.23
CA TYR A 40 0.33 6.11 0.21
C TYR A 40 1.13 5.71 -1.03
N SER A 41 1.95 6.63 -1.58
CA SER A 41 2.78 6.35 -2.76
C SER A 41 3.80 5.23 -2.50
N GLY A 42 4.40 5.19 -1.31
CA GLY A 42 5.30 4.12 -0.89
C GLY A 42 4.60 2.76 -0.83
N LEU A 43 3.42 2.70 -0.20
CA LEU A 43 2.63 1.47 -0.11
C LEU A 43 2.18 0.97 -1.49
N LYS A 44 1.73 1.87 -2.36
CA LYS A 44 1.35 1.52 -3.74
C LYS A 44 2.54 0.92 -4.50
N ARG A 45 3.72 1.54 -4.37
CA ARG A 45 4.95 1.02 -5.00
C ARG A 45 5.35 -0.35 -4.46
N ALA A 46 5.23 -0.58 -3.15
CA ALA A 46 5.50 -1.88 -2.55
C ALA A 46 4.56 -2.97 -3.09
N LEU A 47 3.26 -2.65 -3.22
CA LEU A 47 2.27 -3.55 -3.81
C LEU A 47 2.61 -3.90 -5.27
N GLU A 48 2.95 -2.92 -6.09
CA GLU A 48 3.38 -3.14 -7.48
C GLU A 48 4.59 -4.09 -7.57
N LEU A 49 5.59 -3.87 -6.72
CA LEU A 49 6.80 -4.70 -6.69
C LEU A 49 6.50 -6.13 -6.25
N LEU A 50 5.63 -6.32 -5.25
CA LEU A 50 5.20 -7.64 -4.78
C LEU A 50 4.44 -8.40 -5.87
N LEU A 51 3.50 -7.73 -6.55
CA LEU A 51 2.75 -8.33 -7.65
C LEU A 51 3.67 -8.73 -8.80
N LYS A 52 4.61 -7.84 -9.18
CA LYS A 52 5.62 -8.16 -10.19
C LYS A 52 6.47 -9.36 -9.80
N ALA A 53 6.92 -9.42 -8.54
CA ALA A 53 7.69 -10.55 -8.04
C ALA A 53 6.92 -11.87 -8.09
N LYS A 54 5.61 -11.88 -7.77
CA LYS A 54 4.75 -13.07 -7.94
C LYS A 54 4.63 -13.47 -9.41
N SER A 55 4.41 -12.52 -10.31
CA SER A 55 4.31 -12.79 -11.75
C SER A 55 5.61 -13.32 -12.36
N SER A 56 6.78 -12.98 -11.80
CA SER A 56 8.08 -13.50 -12.24
C SER A 56 8.44 -14.89 -11.68
N LEU A 57 7.64 -15.43 -10.75
CA LEU A 57 7.83 -16.74 -10.12
C LEU A 57 6.93 -17.83 -10.70
N ASN A 58 5.99 -17.48 -11.58
CA ASN A 58 5.11 -18.37 -12.32
C ASN A 58 5.56 -18.46 -13.78
#